data_AF-A0A2D0N0D2-F1
#
_entry.id   AF-A0A2D0N0D2-F1
#
_cell.length_a   1.000
_cell.length_b   1.000
_cell.length_c   1.000
_cell.angle_alpha   90.00
_cell.angle_beta   90.00
_cell.angle_gamma   90.00
#
_symmetry.space_group_name_H-M   'P 1'
#
loop_
_entity.id
_entity.type
_entity.pdbx_description
1 polymer ?
#
loop_
_entity_poly.entity_id
_entity_poly.type
_entity_poly.pdbx_seq_one_letter_code
_entity_poly.pdbx_strand_id
1 'polypeptide(L)'
;MPLILLASANDESRPLPNLKEEHEEIEDLLSEGVKRKHYEVQLASSVAYSKIVKRIANFREELLVFHYSGHADQNTLLIDEKTIHGESIADLLGKCPNLQLVILNGCSTAGQVDRLLQLPSKPAVIATNVAIDDSSAKDFAIAFWRALSRQYCPLEEAFKWGMIAANQSDKGEVRGISPAKDEIQSENFWALFFPAEKKSRSRWKLPSTRIEIENQLAPNELLLEKLPEAFAAFDHKSYKKLKKINDFRNSNFIEYSEKKKKITRRNIIIKCLPAPISVQVEKLFCKSENRDIHQVFYDKPSTNRLRQLLLTYQTAMELPAFTMLAQLFDLLIQTESKIQIHKGQYETVNRFLSKPNKSSLLDIYFPTLQMVGEILEQHDMPLFIPELAEFILYNQADFQDAFEGLEKMRQRDLHELDSLETAQSCGEAEAMLACVLNHLSFLANYSMFYVRNISVLYNRHANPAKYLHNISKLTFRNREGIASDDKTLEHFFPRESVLLERKQKSDILDNYLNLAPFVIDENAYLSKKDRVKLHCFDHFESSGKTYTYKHIYDLDGQLLSVTEFELEREEPFAVEAVRLQFNKFRTLIQSAAS
;
A
#
# COMPACT_ATOMS: atom_id res chain seq x y z
N MET A 1 1.55 -27.62 -14.15
CA MET A 1 1.41 -26.21 -13.70
C MET A 1 -0.05 -25.82 -13.86
N PRO A 2 -0.66 -24.99 -12.99
CA PRO A 2 -2.06 -24.62 -13.15
C PRO A 2 -2.32 -23.92 -14.48
N LEU A 3 -3.45 -24.21 -15.12
CA LEU A 3 -3.80 -23.70 -16.45
C LEU A 3 -5.09 -22.88 -16.44
N ILE A 4 -5.04 -21.72 -17.10
CA ILE A 4 -6.20 -20.90 -17.46
C ILE A 4 -6.47 -21.10 -18.95
N LEU A 5 -7.67 -21.56 -19.30
CA LEU A 5 -8.11 -21.67 -20.70
C LEU A 5 -9.10 -20.53 -21.00
N LEU A 6 -8.70 -19.62 -21.88
CA LEU A 6 -9.55 -18.56 -22.41
C LEU A 6 -10.08 -19.01 -23.77
N ALA A 7 -11.37 -19.30 -23.86
CA ALA A 7 -12.05 -19.69 -25.09
C ALA A 7 -12.93 -18.53 -25.56
N SER A 8 -12.79 -18.15 -26.83
CA SER A 8 -13.64 -17.13 -27.43
C SER A 8 -14.12 -17.53 -28.82
N ALA A 9 -15.37 -17.19 -29.10
CA ALA A 9 -16.02 -17.48 -30.38
C ALA A 9 -16.70 -16.22 -30.91
N ASN A 10 -16.22 -15.76 -32.07
CA ASN A 10 -16.81 -14.64 -32.79
C ASN A 10 -17.58 -15.19 -33.99
N ASP A 11 -18.85 -14.85 -34.12
CA ASP A 11 -19.70 -15.26 -35.23
C ASP A 11 -19.50 -14.28 -36.40
N GLU A 12 -19.21 -14.77 -37.61
CA GLU A 12 -19.03 -13.90 -38.78
C GLU A 12 -20.33 -13.20 -39.20
N SER A 13 -21.48 -13.84 -38.94
CA SER A 13 -22.80 -13.30 -39.25
C SER A 13 -23.28 -12.25 -38.24
N ARG A 14 -22.74 -12.28 -37.02
CA ARG A 14 -23.02 -11.33 -35.93
C ARG A 14 -21.75 -11.09 -35.11
N PRO A 15 -20.83 -10.28 -35.61
CA PRO A 15 -19.54 -10.11 -34.96
C PRO A 15 -19.67 -9.32 -33.66
N LEU A 16 -19.06 -9.82 -32.58
CA LEU A 16 -18.87 -9.10 -31.33
C LEU A 16 -17.61 -8.22 -31.45
N PRO A 17 -17.75 -6.89 -31.62
CA PRO A 17 -16.61 -6.02 -31.93
C PRO A 17 -15.62 -5.90 -30.77
N ASN A 18 -16.08 -6.00 -29.52
CA ASN A 18 -15.23 -5.82 -28.33
C ASN A 18 -14.51 -7.11 -27.91
N LEU A 19 -14.84 -8.26 -28.51
CA LEU A 19 -14.29 -9.55 -28.09
C LEU A 19 -12.78 -9.64 -28.29
N LYS A 20 -12.25 -8.96 -29.31
CA LYS A 20 -10.80 -8.90 -29.58
C LYS A 20 -10.09 -8.10 -28.48
N GLU A 21 -10.58 -6.91 -28.16
CA GLU A 21 -10.04 -6.04 -27.12
C GLU A 21 -10.12 -6.71 -25.74
N GLU A 22 -11.26 -7.33 -25.41
CA GLU A 22 -11.43 -8.11 -24.18
C GLU A 22 -10.31 -9.16 -24.02
N HIS A 23 -9.99 -9.88 -25.09
CA HIS A 23 -8.99 -10.95 -25.07
C HIS A 23 -7.57 -10.41 -24.91
N GLU A 24 -7.20 -9.41 -25.70
CA GLU A 24 -5.88 -8.78 -25.67
C GLU A 24 -5.59 -8.16 -24.29
N GLU A 25 -6.56 -7.48 -23.67
CA GLU A 25 -6.39 -6.92 -22.32
C GLU A 25 -6.27 -7.99 -21.24
N ILE A 26 -7.08 -9.06 -21.30
CA ILE A 26 -6.99 -10.15 -20.31
C ILE A 26 -5.64 -10.86 -20.42
N GLU A 27 -5.11 -11.05 -21.63
CA GLU A 27 -3.77 -11.60 -21.82
C GLU A 27 -2.69 -10.74 -21.18
N ASP A 28 -2.73 -9.43 -21.42
CA ASP A 28 -1.77 -8.48 -20.85
C ASP A 28 -1.81 -8.49 -19.32
N LEU A 29 -3.01 -8.52 -18.73
CA LEU A 29 -3.23 -8.62 -17.28
C LEU A 29 -2.68 -9.92 -16.68
N LEU A 30 -2.75 -11.03 -17.41
CA LEU A 30 -2.24 -12.33 -16.97
C LEU A 30 -0.74 -12.53 -17.28
N SER A 31 -0.16 -11.71 -18.15
CA SER A 31 1.21 -11.87 -18.66
C SER A 31 2.26 -11.91 -17.54
N GLU A 32 2.07 -11.12 -16.48
CA GLU A 32 3.01 -11.08 -15.35
C GLU A 32 2.99 -12.38 -14.54
N GLY A 33 1.81 -12.97 -14.32
CA GLY A 33 1.69 -14.27 -13.67
C GLY A 33 2.33 -15.39 -14.50
N VAL A 34 2.17 -15.34 -15.82
CA VAL A 34 2.84 -16.27 -16.75
C VAL A 34 4.36 -16.12 -16.70
N LYS A 35 4.90 -14.88 -16.74
CA LYS A 35 6.35 -14.60 -16.62
C LYS A 35 6.92 -15.15 -15.31
N ARG A 36 6.17 -15.04 -14.21
CA ARG A 36 6.53 -15.58 -12.88
C ARG A 36 6.24 -17.08 -12.72
N LYS A 37 5.74 -17.74 -13.75
CA LYS A 37 5.38 -19.18 -13.77
C LYS A 37 4.30 -19.57 -12.76
N HIS A 38 3.42 -18.64 -12.42
CA HIS A 38 2.30 -18.88 -11.49
C HIS A 38 1.27 -19.83 -12.09
N TYR A 39 1.05 -19.69 -13.39
CA TYR A 39 0.14 -20.48 -14.20
C TYR A 39 0.54 -20.35 -15.68
N GLU A 40 -0.02 -21.22 -16.50
CA GLU A 40 -0.04 -21.09 -17.96
C GLU A 40 -1.38 -20.54 -18.42
N VAL A 41 -1.37 -19.80 -19.53
CA VAL A 41 -2.58 -19.33 -20.22
C VAL A 41 -2.62 -19.97 -21.60
N GLN A 42 -3.75 -20.56 -21.96
CA GLN A 42 -4.00 -21.16 -23.27
C GLN A 42 -5.18 -20.46 -23.93
N LEU A 43 -4.95 -19.95 -25.14
CA LEU A 43 -5.92 -19.13 -25.89
C LEU A 43 -6.59 -19.90 -27.00
N ALA A 44 -7.89 -20.10 -26.92
CA ALA A 44 -8.71 -20.74 -27.94
C ALA A 44 -9.67 -19.70 -28.55
N SER A 45 -9.11 -18.69 -29.22
CA SER A 45 -9.83 -17.63 -29.96
C SER A 45 -10.04 -17.98 -31.44
N SER A 46 -11.29 -17.82 -31.92
CA SER A 46 -11.67 -18.13 -33.31
C SER A 46 -11.35 -19.59 -33.70
N VAL A 47 -11.55 -20.52 -32.77
CA VAL A 47 -11.13 -21.91 -32.94
C VAL A 47 -12.31 -22.87 -32.98
N ALA A 48 -12.27 -23.80 -33.93
CA ALA A 48 -13.15 -24.96 -33.97
C ALA A 48 -13.29 -25.66 -32.62
N TYR A 49 -14.52 -26.05 -32.27
CA TYR A 49 -14.87 -26.80 -31.05
C TYR A 49 -13.91 -27.97 -30.78
N SER A 50 -13.45 -28.65 -31.83
CA SER A 50 -12.47 -29.75 -31.75
C SER A 50 -11.16 -29.38 -31.05
N LYS A 51 -10.69 -28.14 -31.17
CA LYS A 51 -9.47 -27.70 -30.46
C LYS A 51 -9.74 -27.37 -28.99
N ILE A 52 -10.94 -26.87 -28.63
CA ILE A 52 -11.33 -26.71 -27.22
C ILE A 52 -11.36 -28.09 -26.55
N VAL A 53 -12.03 -29.06 -27.17
CA VAL A 53 -12.05 -30.45 -26.70
C VAL A 53 -10.63 -31.00 -26.54
N LYS A 54 -9.78 -30.82 -27.57
CA LYS A 54 -8.38 -31.29 -27.54
C LYS A 54 -7.58 -30.64 -26.40
N ARG A 55 -7.76 -29.34 -26.15
CA ARG A 55 -7.05 -28.63 -25.07
C ARG A 55 -7.51 -29.11 -23.70
N ILE A 56 -8.82 -29.21 -23.47
CA ILE A 56 -9.35 -29.74 -22.21
C ILE A 56 -8.85 -31.18 -21.99
N ALA A 57 -8.85 -32.02 -23.02
CA ALA A 57 -8.37 -33.40 -22.92
C ALA A 57 -6.86 -33.49 -22.62
N ASN A 58 -6.05 -32.63 -23.24
CA ASN A 58 -4.60 -32.60 -23.07
C ASN A 58 -4.17 -32.05 -21.71
N PHE A 59 -4.93 -31.11 -21.15
CA PHE A 59 -4.58 -30.39 -19.92
C PHE A 59 -5.58 -30.63 -18.78
N ARG A 60 -6.22 -31.80 -18.76
CA ARG A 60 -7.31 -32.09 -17.81
C ARG A 60 -6.88 -31.94 -16.35
N GLU A 61 -5.64 -32.32 -16.03
CA GLU A 61 -5.11 -32.29 -14.66
C GLU A 61 -4.68 -30.87 -14.29
N GLU A 62 -4.26 -30.08 -15.27
CA GLU A 62 -3.76 -28.73 -15.10
C GLU A 62 -4.88 -27.68 -15.11
N LEU A 63 -6.00 -27.95 -15.78
CA LEU A 63 -7.08 -26.99 -16.00
C LEU A 63 -7.70 -26.54 -14.68
N LEU A 64 -7.51 -25.25 -14.39
CA LEU A 64 -7.93 -24.61 -13.15
C LEU A 64 -9.08 -23.63 -13.39
N VAL A 65 -9.00 -22.85 -14.47
CA VAL A 65 -10.02 -21.87 -14.85
C VAL A 65 -10.41 -22.09 -16.30
N PHE A 66 -11.70 -22.14 -16.56
CA PHE A 66 -12.27 -22.10 -17.90
C PHE A 66 -13.08 -20.82 -18.06
N HIS A 67 -12.69 -19.96 -18.99
CA HIS A 67 -13.42 -18.73 -19.32
C HIS A 67 -13.88 -18.81 -20.77
N TYR A 68 -15.18 -18.72 -20.99
CA TYR A 68 -15.80 -18.63 -22.29
C TYR A 68 -16.38 -17.22 -22.53
N SER A 69 -16.08 -16.63 -23.69
CA SER A 69 -16.65 -15.36 -24.15
C SER A 69 -17.19 -15.50 -25.59
N GLY A 70 -18.47 -15.19 -25.79
CA GLY A 70 -19.13 -15.31 -27.09
C GLY A 70 -20.64 -15.39 -26.99
N HIS A 71 -21.30 -15.75 -28.09
CA HIS A 71 -22.75 -15.93 -28.09
C HIS A 71 -23.17 -17.15 -27.27
N ALA A 72 -24.25 -16.98 -26.49
CA ALA A 72 -24.83 -18.02 -25.66
C ALA A 72 -26.33 -17.83 -25.47
N ASP A 73 -26.99 -18.89 -25.01
CA ASP A 73 -28.33 -18.86 -24.42
C ASP A 73 -28.42 -19.79 -23.19
N GLN A 74 -29.64 -20.03 -22.72
CA GLN A 74 -29.93 -20.86 -21.53
C GLN A 74 -29.33 -22.26 -21.59
N ASN A 75 -29.22 -22.84 -22.79
CA ASN A 75 -28.87 -24.25 -22.96
C ASN A 75 -27.65 -24.46 -23.86
N THR A 76 -27.18 -23.44 -24.56
CA THR A 76 -26.19 -23.60 -25.63
C THR A 76 -25.16 -22.47 -25.67
N LEU A 77 -23.99 -22.80 -26.22
CA LEU A 77 -22.87 -21.89 -26.47
C LEU A 77 -22.53 -21.99 -27.96
N LEU A 78 -22.37 -20.86 -28.63
CA LEU A 78 -22.05 -20.83 -30.05
C LEU A 78 -20.53 -20.84 -30.24
N ILE A 79 -19.98 -21.93 -30.79
CA ILE A 79 -18.55 -22.09 -31.02
C ILE A 79 -18.34 -22.47 -32.48
N ASP A 80 -17.62 -21.65 -33.24
CA ASP A 80 -17.29 -21.93 -34.66
C ASP A 80 -18.56 -22.17 -35.49
N GLU A 81 -19.53 -21.24 -35.37
CA GLU A 81 -20.87 -21.31 -35.99
C GLU A 81 -21.70 -22.55 -35.64
N LYS A 82 -21.27 -23.34 -34.65
CA LYS A 82 -21.99 -24.52 -34.16
C LYS A 82 -22.56 -24.26 -32.78
N THR A 83 -23.84 -24.54 -32.64
CA THR A 83 -24.52 -24.56 -31.36
C THR A 83 -24.11 -25.79 -30.57
N ILE A 84 -23.40 -25.58 -29.46
CA ILE A 84 -22.96 -26.64 -28.55
C ILE A 84 -23.84 -26.62 -27.30
N HIS A 85 -24.42 -27.76 -26.94
CA HIS A 85 -25.19 -27.86 -25.71
C HIS A 85 -24.27 -27.71 -24.48
N GLY A 86 -24.72 -26.93 -23.50
CA GLY A 86 -24.01 -26.70 -22.24
C GLY A 86 -23.67 -27.99 -21.49
N GLU A 87 -24.52 -29.02 -21.63
CA GLU A 87 -24.26 -30.38 -21.11
C GLU A 87 -22.96 -30.97 -21.66
N SER A 88 -22.69 -30.80 -22.96
CA SER A 88 -21.47 -31.34 -23.58
C SER A 88 -20.20 -30.67 -23.04
N ILE A 89 -20.25 -29.36 -22.76
CA ILE A 89 -19.13 -28.66 -22.13
C ILE A 89 -19.00 -29.06 -20.67
N ALA A 90 -20.10 -29.16 -19.93
CA ALA A 90 -20.08 -29.60 -18.53
C ALA A 90 -19.49 -31.01 -18.38
N ASP A 91 -19.82 -31.94 -19.29
CA ASP A 91 -19.27 -33.30 -19.28
C ASP A 91 -17.76 -33.33 -19.55
N LEU A 92 -17.25 -32.45 -20.42
CA LEU A 92 -15.82 -32.27 -20.66
C LEU A 92 -15.12 -31.69 -19.43
N LEU A 93 -15.67 -30.62 -18.86
CA LEU A 93 -15.14 -29.98 -17.64
C LEU A 93 -15.21 -30.91 -16.42
N GLY A 94 -16.19 -31.82 -16.37
CA GLY A 94 -16.31 -32.86 -15.36
C GLY A 94 -15.16 -33.87 -15.35
N LYS A 95 -14.34 -33.91 -16.41
CA LYS A 95 -13.10 -34.70 -16.47
C LYS A 95 -11.88 -33.97 -15.90
N CYS A 96 -12.03 -32.72 -15.47
CA CYS A 96 -10.95 -31.89 -14.94
C CYS A 96 -11.02 -31.83 -13.41
N PRO A 97 -10.24 -32.65 -12.68
CA PRO A 97 -10.37 -32.78 -11.22
C PRO A 97 -10.01 -31.51 -10.46
N ASN A 98 -9.12 -30.68 -11.03
CA ASN A 98 -8.59 -29.49 -10.37
C ASN A 98 -9.33 -28.19 -10.71
N LEU A 99 -10.39 -28.26 -11.53
CA LEU A 99 -11.16 -27.08 -11.95
C LEU A 99 -11.73 -26.34 -10.73
N GLN A 100 -11.41 -25.05 -10.62
CA GLN A 100 -11.84 -24.19 -9.50
C GLN A 100 -12.90 -23.18 -9.93
N LEU A 101 -12.84 -22.68 -11.16
CA LEU A 101 -13.67 -21.59 -11.64
C LEU A 101 -14.08 -21.80 -13.10
N VAL A 102 -15.36 -21.57 -13.37
CA VAL A 102 -15.95 -21.52 -14.72
C VAL A 102 -16.62 -20.15 -14.91
N ILE A 103 -16.30 -19.47 -16.00
CA ILE A 103 -16.87 -18.16 -16.37
C ILE A 103 -17.57 -18.32 -17.71
N LEU A 104 -18.88 -18.08 -17.75
CA LEU A 104 -19.68 -18.09 -18.97
C LEU A 104 -20.09 -16.65 -19.31
N ASN A 105 -19.23 -15.94 -20.04
CA ASN A 105 -19.41 -14.54 -20.42
C ASN A 105 -20.18 -14.38 -21.75
N GLY A 106 -21.38 -14.95 -21.79
CA GLY A 106 -22.36 -14.86 -22.89
C GLY A 106 -23.79 -14.69 -22.34
N CYS A 107 -24.79 -14.46 -23.18
CA CYS A 107 -26.16 -14.17 -22.71
C CYS A 107 -26.87 -15.35 -22.03
N SER A 108 -27.62 -15.05 -20.96
CA SER A 108 -28.59 -15.94 -20.31
C SER A 108 -28.07 -17.34 -19.95
N THR A 109 -26.83 -17.45 -19.46
CA THR A 109 -26.15 -18.74 -19.22
C THR A 109 -26.53 -19.42 -17.90
N ALA A 110 -27.39 -18.82 -17.07
CA ALA A 110 -27.81 -19.35 -15.78
C ALA A 110 -28.39 -20.79 -15.84
N GLY A 111 -29.04 -21.17 -16.94
CA GLY A 111 -29.57 -22.52 -17.16
C GLY A 111 -28.51 -23.63 -17.13
N GLN A 112 -27.23 -23.28 -17.30
CA GLN A 112 -26.11 -24.23 -17.31
C GLN A 112 -25.46 -24.40 -15.92
N VAL A 113 -25.80 -23.53 -14.95
CA VAL A 113 -25.11 -23.43 -13.65
C VAL A 113 -25.28 -24.69 -12.80
N ASP A 114 -26.49 -25.21 -12.68
CA ASP A 114 -26.78 -26.35 -11.79
C ASP A 114 -25.93 -27.57 -12.12
N ARG A 115 -25.77 -27.86 -13.42
CA ARG A 115 -24.93 -28.96 -13.89
C ARG A 115 -23.45 -28.73 -13.59
N LEU A 116 -22.97 -27.50 -13.77
CA LEU A 116 -21.57 -27.12 -13.49
C LEU A 116 -21.25 -27.20 -11.99
N LEU A 117 -22.19 -26.82 -11.11
CA LEU A 117 -22.02 -26.93 -9.65
C LEU A 117 -21.99 -28.39 -9.17
N GLN A 118 -22.63 -29.30 -9.90
CA GLN A 118 -22.66 -30.74 -9.60
C GLN A 118 -21.43 -31.51 -10.10
N LEU A 119 -20.49 -30.86 -10.79
CA LEU A 119 -19.27 -31.52 -11.25
C LEU A 119 -18.44 -32.06 -10.07
N PRO A 120 -17.65 -33.14 -10.25
CA PRO A 120 -16.83 -33.71 -9.18
C PRO A 120 -15.87 -32.71 -8.54
N SER A 121 -15.31 -31.80 -9.33
CA SER A 121 -14.44 -30.71 -8.88
C SER A 121 -15.18 -29.62 -8.10
N LYS A 122 -16.52 -29.58 -8.20
CA LYS A 122 -17.41 -28.63 -7.52
C LYS A 122 -16.96 -27.17 -7.74
N PRO A 123 -16.76 -26.66 -8.97
CA PRO A 123 -16.18 -25.34 -9.22
C PRO A 123 -17.11 -24.19 -8.77
N ALA A 124 -16.56 -22.99 -8.62
CA ALA A 124 -17.35 -21.76 -8.63
C ALA A 124 -17.76 -21.43 -10.07
N VAL A 125 -18.95 -20.85 -10.25
CA VAL A 125 -19.48 -20.53 -11.59
C VAL A 125 -19.90 -19.07 -11.62
N ILE A 126 -19.41 -18.32 -12.62
CA ILE A 126 -19.90 -16.99 -12.97
C ILE A 126 -20.72 -17.13 -14.24
N ALA A 127 -21.98 -16.74 -14.18
CA ALA A 127 -22.92 -16.83 -15.29
C ALA A 127 -23.85 -15.61 -15.31
N THR A 128 -24.57 -15.44 -16.40
CA THR A 128 -25.49 -14.33 -16.65
C THR A 128 -26.93 -14.78 -16.51
N ASN A 129 -27.75 -13.97 -15.85
CA ASN A 129 -29.18 -14.28 -15.65
C ASN A 129 -30.07 -13.75 -16.77
N VAL A 130 -29.57 -12.76 -17.51
CA VAL A 130 -30.31 -12.04 -18.55
C VAL A 130 -29.41 -11.81 -19.77
N ALA A 131 -30.00 -11.26 -20.83
CA ALA A 131 -29.25 -10.77 -21.97
C ALA A 131 -28.30 -9.63 -21.55
N ILE A 132 -27.06 -9.71 -22.03
CA ILE A 132 -25.98 -8.75 -21.77
C ILE A 132 -25.45 -8.19 -23.08
N ASP A 133 -25.12 -6.91 -23.11
CA ASP A 133 -24.44 -6.30 -24.26
C ASP A 133 -22.92 -6.54 -24.22
N ASP A 134 -22.31 -6.44 -25.39
CA ASP A 134 -20.91 -6.77 -25.64
C ASP A 134 -19.94 -5.81 -24.92
N SER A 135 -20.32 -4.55 -24.76
CA SER A 135 -19.52 -3.54 -24.06
C SER A 135 -19.47 -3.84 -22.56
N SER A 136 -20.65 -4.03 -21.95
CA SER A 136 -20.76 -4.42 -20.53
C SER A 136 -20.03 -5.73 -20.23
N ALA A 137 -20.06 -6.68 -21.17
CA ALA A 137 -19.41 -7.97 -21.02
C ALA A 137 -17.88 -7.90 -21.12
N LYS A 138 -17.35 -7.03 -21.99
CA LYS A 138 -15.92 -6.70 -22.03
C LYS A 138 -15.49 -6.07 -20.70
N ASP A 139 -16.18 -5.01 -20.28
CA ASP A 139 -15.78 -4.23 -19.11
C ASP A 139 -15.86 -5.07 -17.82
N PHE A 140 -16.88 -5.94 -17.71
CA PHE A 140 -16.95 -6.95 -16.67
C PHE A 140 -15.69 -7.81 -16.64
N ALA A 141 -15.33 -8.42 -17.78
CA ALA A 141 -14.24 -9.38 -17.86
C ALA A 141 -12.88 -8.74 -17.58
N ILE A 142 -12.62 -7.55 -18.13
CA ILE A 142 -11.37 -6.81 -17.91
C ILE A 142 -11.23 -6.43 -16.43
N ALA A 143 -12.25 -5.83 -15.82
CA ALA A 143 -12.19 -5.43 -14.42
C ALA A 143 -12.08 -6.65 -13.49
N PHE A 144 -12.81 -7.73 -13.80
CA PHE A 144 -12.73 -9.00 -13.07
C PHE A 144 -11.31 -9.58 -13.11
N TRP A 145 -10.72 -9.74 -14.30
CA TRP A 145 -9.37 -10.32 -14.44
C TRP A 145 -8.28 -9.38 -13.93
N ARG A 146 -8.45 -8.06 -14.03
CA ARG A 146 -7.55 -7.08 -13.41
C ARG A 146 -7.53 -7.23 -11.90
N ALA A 147 -8.70 -7.39 -11.28
CA ALA A 147 -8.79 -7.66 -9.85
C ALA A 147 -8.24 -9.05 -9.49
N LEU A 148 -8.66 -10.11 -10.18
CA LEU A 148 -8.27 -11.49 -9.85
C LEU A 148 -6.79 -11.81 -10.10
N SER A 149 -6.17 -11.17 -11.10
CA SER A 149 -4.73 -11.32 -11.39
C SER A 149 -3.85 -10.70 -10.30
N ARG A 150 -4.37 -9.74 -9.52
CA ARG A 150 -3.73 -9.28 -8.28
C ARG A 150 -3.78 -10.43 -7.28
N GLN A 151 -2.62 -11.02 -7.00
CA GLN A 151 -2.41 -12.27 -6.24
C GLN A 151 -3.12 -12.33 -4.87
N TYR A 152 -3.52 -11.18 -4.32
CA TYR A 152 -4.16 -11.07 -3.01
C TYR A 152 -5.69 -10.96 -3.09
N CYS A 153 -6.28 -10.70 -4.26
CA CYS A 153 -7.71 -10.45 -4.41
C CYS A 153 -8.52 -11.76 -4.40
N PRO A 154 -9.46 -11.94 -3.45
CA PRO A 154 -10.38 -13.07 -3.45
C PRO A 154 -11.38 -13.00 -4.61
N LEU A 155 -11.84 -14.16 -5.08
CA LEU A 155 -12.79 -14.32 -6.18
C LEU A 155 -14.05 -13.46 -6.02
N GLU A 156 -14.62 -13.42 -4.82
CA GLU A 156 -15.82 -12.62 -4.55
C GLU A 156 -15.59 -11.12 -4.73
N GLU A 157 -14.41 -10.64 -4.36
CA GLU A 157 -14.05 -9.22 -4.52
C GLU A 157 -13.78 -8.91 -5.99
N ALA A 158 -13.07 -9.79 -6.71
CA ALA A 158 -12.86 -9.64 -8.14
C ALA A 158 -14.19 -9.62 -8.91
N PHE A 159 -15.15 -10.46 -8.52
CA PHE A 159 -16.50 -10.45 -9.07
C PHE A 159 -17.22 -9.11 -8.86
N LYS A 160 -17.12 -8.53 -7.66
CA LYS A 160 -17.69 -7.20 -7.36
C LYS A 160 -17.09 -6.11 -8.24
N TRP A 161 -15.78 -6.13 -8.48
CA TRP A 161 -15.12 -5.20 -9.41
C TRP A 161 -15.64 -5.33 -10.84
N GLY A 162 -15.83 -6.56 -11.33
CA GLY A 162 -16.46 -6.82 -12.63
C GLY A 162 -17.88 -6.22 -12.71
N MET A 163 -18.70 -6.45 -11.68
CA MET A 163 -20.07 -5.92 -11.62
C MET A 163 -20.12 -4.38 -11.63
N ILE A 164 -19.22 -3.72 -10.91
CA ILE A 164 -19.16 -2.25 -10.88
C ILE A 164 -18.84 -1.70 -12.27
N ALA A 165 -17.87 -2.30 -12.97
CA ALA A 165 -17.46 -1.86 -14.30
C ALA A 165 -18.60 -2.06 -15.32
N ALA A 166 -19.24 -3.23 -15.32
CA ALA A 166 -20.34 -3.55 -16.24
C ALA A 166 -21.53 -2.59 -16.12
N ASN A 167 -21.81 -2.10 -14.90
CA ASN A 167 -22.93 -1.17 -14.67
C ASN A 167 -22.67 0.25 -15.16
N GLN A 168 -21.45 0.59 -15.59
CA GLN A 168 -21.06 1.92 -16.07
C GLN A 168 -20.92 1.99 -17.59
N SER A 169 -21.05 0.87 -18.29
CA SER A 169 -20.81 0.75 -19.73
C SER A 169 -21.96 1.28 -20.58
N ASP A 170 -21.63 1.81 -21.76
CA ASP A 170 -22.60 2.23 -22.78
C ASP A 170 -23.28 1.02 -23.45
N LYS A 171 -24.60 1.11 -23.70
CA LYS A 171 -25.39 0.01 -24.26
C LYS A 171 -25.04 -0.28 -25.73
N GLY A 172 -24.61 -1.52 -26.02
CA GLY A 172 -24.24 -1.99 -27.36
C GLY A 172 -24.97 -3.26 -27.87
N GLU A 173 -24.32 -4.00 -28.78
CA GLU A 173 -24.85 -5.26 -29.33
C GLU A 173 -24.94 -6.36 -28.28
N VAL A 174 -25.99 -7.18 -28.30
CA VAL A 174 -26.23 -8.24 -27.30
C VAL A 174 -25.50 -9.55 -27.64
N ARG A 175 -24.94 -10.27 -26.66
CA ARG A 175 -24.26 -11.58 -26.85
C ARG A 175 -25.21 -12.80 -26.95
N GLY A 176 -26.41 -12.61 -27.47
CA GLY A 176 -27.47 -13.64 -27.53
C GLY A 176 -27.47 -14.40 -28.86
N ILE A 177 -27.98 -15.64 -28.86
CA ILE A 177 -28.12 -16.46 -30.10
C ILE A 177 -29.31 -16.01 -30.97
N SER A 178 -30.33 -15.35 -30.38
CA SER A 178 -31.48 -14.78 -31.10
C SER A 178 -31.55 -13.24 -30.93
N PRO A 179 -32.13 -12.48 -31.89
CA PRO A 179 -32.46 -11.07 -31.68
C PRO A 179 -33.53 -10.96 -30.59
N ALA A 180 -33.27 -10.15 -29.56
CA ALA A 180 -34.13 -10.05 -28.38
C ALA A 180 -35.52 -9.52 -28.76
N LYS A 181 -36.57 -10.25 -28.37
CA LYS A 181 -37.88 -9.64 -28.09
C LYS A 181 -37.83 -9.10 -26.67
N ASP A 182 -38.41 -7.92 -26.48
CA ASP A 182 -38.44 -7.14 -25.24
C ASP A 182 -38.53 -8.00 -23.97
N GLU A 183 -37.43 -8.13 -23.23
CA GLU A 183 -37.45 -8.71 -21.88
C GLU A 183 -36.71 -7.81 -20.87
N ILE A 184 -37.51 -7.46 -19.86
CA ILE A 184 -37.40 -6.75 -18.59
C ILE A 184 -35.99 -6.48 -18.03
N GLN A 185 -35.79 -5.21 -17.64
CA GLN A 185 -34.68 -4.68 -16.84
C GLN A 185 -34.59 -5.36 -15.46
N SER A 186 -33.49 -6.04 -15.18
CA SER A 186 -33.11 -6.48 -13.83
C SER A 186 -31.72 -5.93 -13.48
N GLU A 187 -31.53 -5.48 -12.25
CA GLU A 187 -30.30 -4.82 -11.77
C GLU A 187 -29.08 -5.75 -11.61
N ASN A 188 -29.24 -7.08 -11.75
CA ASN A 188 -28.17 -8.06 -11.54
C ASN A 188 -27.93 -8.94 -12.78
N PHE A 189 -27.08 -8.46 -13.70
CA PHE A 189 -26.77 -9.12 -14.96
C PHE A 189 -25.93 -10.42 -14.81
N TRP A 190 -24.87 -10.39 -13.99
CA TRP A 190 -24.08 -11.58 -13.63
C TRP A 190 -24.37 -12.03 -12.20
N ALA A 191 -24.19 -13.32 -11.95
CA ALA A 191 -24.24 -13.92 -10.63
C ALA A 191 -23.06 -14.89 -10.42
N LEU A 192 -22.58 -14.93 -9.18
CA LEU A 192 -21.51 -15.82 -8.72
C LEU A 192 -22.12 -16.93 -7.87
N PHE A 193 -21.96 -18.17 -8.33
CA PHE A 193 -22.58 -19.35 -7.74
C PHE A 193 -21.54 -20.28 -7.10
N PHE A 194 -21.93 -20.90 -5.99
CA PHE A 194 -21.12 -21.88 -5.27
C PHE A 194 -21.97 -23.07 -4.82
N PRO A 195 -21.39 -24.29 -4.74
CA PRO A 195 -22.01 -25.41 -4.05
C PRO A 195 -22.20 -25.04 -2.57
N ALA A 196 -23.37 -25.32 -1.99
CA ALA A 196 -23.73 -24.93 -0.62
C ALA A 196 -22.70 -25.36 0.45
N GLU A 197 -22.01 -26.48 0.22
CA GLU A 197 -20.98 -27.06 1.09
C GLU A 197 -19.59 -26.40 0.95
N LYS A 198 -19.39 -25.51 -0.04
CA LYS A 198 -18.09 -24.92 -0.39
C LYS A 198 -18.12 -23.38 -0.42
N LYS A 199 -18.73 -22.74 0.58
CA LYS A 199 -18.68 -21.27 0.76
C LYS A 199 -17.26 -20.70 0.80
N SER A 200 -16.26 -21.49 1.23
CA SER A 200 -14.84 -21.10 1.21
C SER A 200 -14.31 -20.76 -0.19
N ARG A 201 -14.97 -21.19 -1.26
CA ARG A 201 -14.61 -20.85 -2.65
C ARG A 201 -14.76 -19.38 -2.99
N SER A 202 -15.60 -18.62 -2.26
CA SER A 202 -15.69 -17.17 -2.48
C SER A 202 -14.37 -16.46 -2.14
N ARG A 203 -13.57 -17.08 -1.27
CA ARG A 203 -12.24 -16.61 -0.87
C ARG A 203 -11.10 -17.18 -1.71
N TRP A 204 -11.41 -18.02 -2.70
CA TRP A 204 -10.39 -18.58 -3.58
C TRP A 204 -9.66 -17.45 -4.33
N LYS A 205 -8.36 -17.63 -4.54
CA LYS A 205 -7.49 -16.69 -5.25
C LYS A 205 -6.81 -17.41 -6.40
N LEU A 206 -6.45 -16.67 -7.44
CA LEU A 206 -5.64 -17.22 -8.52
C LEU A 206 -4.32 -17.76 -7.93
N PRO A 207 -3.85 -18.96 -8.32
CA PRO A 207 -2.59 -19.47 -7.80
C PRO A 207 -1.48 -18.52 -8.16
N SER A 208 -0.71 -18.11 -7.17
CA SER A 208 0.69 -17.79 -7.39
C SER A 208 1.47 -19.10 -7.38
N THR A 209 2.63 -19.17 -8.05
CA THR A 209 3.58 -20.24 -7.74
C THR A 209 3.76 -20.12 -6.24
N ARG A 210 3.25 -21.10 -5.50
CA ARG A 210 3.70 -21.31 -4.14
C ARG A 210 5.21 -21.35 -4.32
N ILE A 211 5.93 -20.38 -3.77
CA ILE A 211 7.27 -20.67 -3.31
C ILE A 211 7.05 -21.92 -2.48
N GLU A 212 7.45 -23.08 -3.01
CA GLU A 212 7.35 -24.33 -2.27
C GLU A 212 7.95 -24.00 -0.91
N ILE A 213 7.17 -24.24 0.14
CA ILE A 213 7.48 -23.90 1.53
C ILE A 213 8.74 -24.66 2.01
N GLU A 214 9.43 -25.38 1.13
CA GLU A 214 10.78 -25.90 1.35
C GLU A 214 11.84 -24.80 1.45
N ASN A 215 11.61 -23.61 0.89
CA ASN A 215 12.43 -22.43 1.15
C ASN A 215 11.54 -21.23 1.53
N GLN A 216 10.99 -21.21 2.75
CA GLN A 216 10.65 -19.93 3.36
C GLN A 216 11.94 -19.09 3.33
N LEU A 217 12.01 -18.08 2.46
CA LEU A 217 13.03 -17.03 2.56
C LEU A 217 13.08 -16.62 4.02
N ALA A 218 14.27 -16.68 4.61
CA ALA A 218 14.41 -16.42 6.02
C ALA A 218 13.89 -14.98 6.27
N PRO A 219 13.17 -14.73 7.38
CA PRO A 219 12.68 -13.39 7.70
C PRO A 219 13.74 -12.31 7.47
N ASN A 220 13.33 -11.27 6.74
CA ASN A 220 14.14 -10.11 6.34
C ASN A 220 15.08 -10.34 5.14
N GLU A 221 15.10 -11.52 4.51
CA GLU A 221 15.99 -11.79 3.38
C GLU A 221 15.70 -10.88 2.19
N LEU A 222 14.42 -10.65 1.86
CA LEU A 222 14.02 -9.74 0.76
C LEU A 222 14.37 -8.29 1.08
N LEU A 223 14.07 -7.83 2.30
CA LEU A 223 14.44 -6.48 2.75
C LEU A 223 15.96 -6.27 2.73
N LEU A 224 16.72 -7.28 3.17
CA LEU A 224 18.17 -7.23 3.16
C LEU A 224 18.72 -7.20 1.74
N GLU A 225 18.11 -7.93 0.81
CA GLU A 225 18.48 -7.98 -0.61
C GLU A 225 18.22 -6.64 -1.30
N LYS A 226 16.98 -6.14 -1.26
CA LYS A 226 16.51 -5.03 -2.11
C LYS A 226 16.93 -3.64 -1.63
N LEU A 227 16.87 -3.37 -0.31
CA LEU A 227 17.10 -2.03 0.22
C LEU A 227 18.50 -1.45 -0.03
N PRO A 228 19.61 -2.23 0.00
CA PRO A 228 20.94 -1.72 -0.30
C PRO A 228 21.07 -1.06 -1.68
N GLU A 229 20.45 -1.65 -2.70
CA GLU A 229 20.50 -1.11 -4.07
C GLU A 229 19.63 0.13 -4.19
N ALA A 230 18.45 0.12 -3.57
CA ALA A 230 17.56 1.27 -3.51
C ALA A 230 18.24 2.51 -2.89
N PHE A 231 18.95 2.33 -1.78
CA PHE A 231 19.63 3.42 -1.08
C PHE A 231 20.93 3.87 -1.75
N ALA A 232 21.40 3.17 -2.79
CA ALA A 232 22.64 3.47 -3.48
C ALA A 232 22.67 4.87 -4.08
N ALA A 233 21.53 5.30 -4.63
CA ALA A 233 21.35 6.59 -5.28
C ALA A 233 21.39 7.78 -4.30
N PHE A 234 21.09 7.53 -3.01
CA PHE A 234 20.81 8.59 -2.04
C PHE A 234 21.85 8.68 -0.91
N ASP A 235 22.34 7.55 -0.37
CA ASP A 235 23.43 7.53 0.61
C ASP A 235 24.65 6.79 0.06
N HIS A 236 25.39 7.46 -0.83
CA HIS A 236 26.58 6.90 -1.47
C HIS A 236 27.67 6.48 -0.47
N LYS A 237 27.75 7.12 0.71
CA LYS A 237 28.73 6.76 1.77
C LYS A 237 28.35 5.44 2.43
N SER A 238 27.09 5.26 2.77
CA SER A 238 26.57 4.01 3.33
C SER A 238 26.56 2.90 2.28
N TYR A 239 26.21 3.21 1.03
CA TYR A 239 26.27 2.28 -0.09
C TYR A 239 27.70 1.77 -0.38
N LYS A 240 28.71 2.65 -0.40
CA LYS A 240 30.12 2.21 -0.54
C LYS A 240 30.52 1.23 0.56
N LYS A 241 30.03 1.41 1.79
CA LYS A 241 30.27 0.45 2.89
C LYS A 241 29.54 -0.86 2.66
N LEU A 242 28.31 -0.83 2.14
CA LEU A 242 27.53 -2.02 1.78
C LEU A 242 28.19 -2.82 0.65
N LYS A 243 28.63 -2.15 -0.42
CA LYS A 243 29.33 -2.78 -1.55
C LYS A 243 30.60 -3.49 -1.09
N LYS A 244 31.42 -2.81 -0.27
CA LYS A 244 32.60 -3.43 0.36
C LYS A 244 32.23 -4.71 1.13
N ILE A 245 31.13 -4.72 1.88
CA ILE A 245 30.69 -5.91 2.62
C ILE A 245 30.19 -7.02 1.69
N ASN A 246 29.45 -6.67 0.62
CA ASN A 246 28.90 -7.65 -0.32
C ASN A 246 29.98 -8.30 -1.21
N ASP A 247 31.08 -7.60 -1.50
CA ASP A 247 32.22 -8.16 -2.23
C ASP A 247 32.95 -9.26 -1.42
N PHE A 248 32.74 -9.34 -0.10
CA PHE A 248 33.26 -10.38 0.82
C PHE A 248 32.29 -11.55 1.06
N ARG A 249 31.48 -11.92 0.06
CA ARG A 249 30.33 -12.84 0.15
C ARG A 249 30.56 -14.27 0.69
N ASN A 250 31.74 -14.63 1.23
CA ASN A 250 32.08 -15.98 1.68
C ASN A 250 32.40 -16.15 3.18
N SER A 251 32.05 -15.22 4.08
CA SER A 251 32.10 -15.56 5.50
C SER A 251 31.15 -14.74 6.36
N ASN A 252 30.35 -15.45 7.16
CA ASN A 252 29.66 -14.95 8.36
C ASN A 252 30.67 -14.48 9.43
N PHE A 253 31.57 -13.54 9.13
CA PHE A 253 32.43 -12.93 10.14
C PHE A 253 32.66 -11.43 9.98
N ILE A 254 32.87 -10.86 11.16
CA ILE A 254 32.92 -9.46 11.58
C ILE A 254 34.39 -9.04 11.70
N GLU A 255 34.74 -7.82 11.27
CA GLU A 255 35.66 -6.82 11.90
C GLU A 255 36.18 -5.82 10.83
N TYR A 256 36.50 -4.53 11.08
CA TYR A 256 37.37 -3.96 12.12
C TYR A 256 37.02 -2.53 12.61
N SER A 257 37.51 -2.27 13.82
CA SER A 257 37.42 -1.17 14.82
C SER A 257 38.13 0.15 14.40
N GLU A 258 37.82 1.36 14.89
CA GLU A 258 37.87 1.91 16.27
C GLU A 258 36.61 2.75 16.58
N LYS A 259 35.76 2.50 17.58
CA LYS A 259 35.90 1.92 18.91
C LYS A 259 34.70 0.98 19.18
N LYS A 260 34.92 -0.34 19.34
CA LYS A 260 33.99 -1.36 19.90
C LYS A 260 32.52 -1.43 19.41
N LYS A 261 32.19 -1.24 18.13
CA LYS A 261 30.80 -1.52 17.62
C LYS A 261 30.81 -2.30 16.31
N LYS A 262 30.36 -3.56 16.33
CA LYS A 262 30.11 -4.41 15.14
C LYS A 262 29.13 -3.69 14.20
N ILE A 263 29.56 -3.33 12.98
CA ILE A 263 28.68 -2.74 11.96
C ILE A 263 28.32 -3.84 10.96
N THR A 264 27.06 -4.27 10.97
CA THR A 264 26.51 -5.30 10.08
C THR A 264 25.81 -4.65 8.88
N ARG A 265 25.52 -5.43 7.82
CA ARG A 265 24.65 -5.00 6.69
C ARG A 265 23.36 -4.36 7.20
N ARG A 266 22.71 -5.00 8.19
CA ARG A 266 21.53 -4.50 8.92
C ARG A 266 21.76 -3.10 9.49
N ASN A 267 22.85 -2.91 10.26
CA ASN A 267 23.17 -1.63 10.88
C ASN A 267 23.40 -0.51 9.86
N ILE A 268 23.82 -0.82 8.63
CA ILE A 268 24.00 0.19 7.60
C ILE A 268 22.64 0.59 7.02
N ILE A 269 21.81 -0.39 6.64
CA ILE A 269 20.44 -0.15 6.14
C ILE A 269 19.64 0.70 7.13
N ILE A 270 19.64 0.31 8.42
CA ILE A 270 18.95 1.04 9.49
C ILE A 270 19.45 2.49 9.60
N LYS A 271 20.75 2.74 9.44
CA LYS A 271 21.33 4.10 9.58
C LYS A 271 21.02 5.02 8.40
N CYS A 272 20.64 4.49 7.24
CA CYS A 272 20.26 5.31 6.10
C CYS A 272 18.95 6.07 6.38
N LEU A 273 18.00 5.39 7.03
CA LEU A 273 16.62 5.84 7.19
C LEU A 273 16.43 6.88 8.31
N PRO A 274 15.42 7.77 8.20
CA PRO A 274 15.00 8.64 9.30
C PRO A 274 14.57 7.84 10.54
N ALA A 275 14.69 8.46 11.72
CA ALA A 275 14.52 7.76 13.01
C ALA A 275 13.21 6.94 13.13
N PRO A 276 12.02 7.46 12.77
CA PRO A 276 10.76 6.73 12.85
C PRO A 276 10.80 5.40 12.09
N ILE A 277 11.24 5.44 10.84
CA ILE A 277 11.30 4.28 9.96
C ILE A 277 12.44 3.35 10.40
N SER A 278 13.61 3.90 10.73
CA SER A 278 14.78 3.13 11.14
C SER A 278 14.52 2.28 12.39
N VAL A 279 13.72 2.77 13.34
CA VAL A 279 13.36 2.01 14.55
C VAL A 279 12.45 0.84 14.21
N GLN A 280 11.47 1.02 13.32
CA GLN A 280 10.59 -0.09 12.92
C GLN A 280 11.35 -1.15 12.11
N VAL A 281 12.24 -0.74 11.21
CA VAL A 281 13.14 -1.65 10.48
C VAL A 281 14.11 -2.37 11.42
N GLU A 282 14.60 -1.69 12.46
CA GLU A 282 15.47 -2.31 13.46
C GLU A 282 14.77 -3.42 14.24
N LYS A 283 13.52 -3.20 14.67
CA LYS A 283 12.70 -4.24 15.30
C LYS A 283 12.56 -5.48 14.41
N LEU A 284 12.27 -5.29 13.11
CA LEU A 284 12.19 -6.39 12.14
C LEU A 284 13.50 -7.17 12.03
N PHE A 285 14.65 -6.47 12.06
CA PHE A 285 15.98 -7.05 11.88
C PHE A 285 16.60 -7.64 13.17
N CYS A 286 15.99 -7.40 14.34
CA CYS A 286 16.48 -7.90 15.62
C CYS A 286 16.27 -9.42 15.73
N LYS A 287 17.30 -10.17 16.15
CA LYS A 287 17.24 -11.63 16.32
C LYS A 287 16.96 -12.01 17.78
N SER A 288 16.17 -13.06 17.95
CA SER A 288 15.82 -13.69 19.23
C SER A 288 17.02 -14.32 19.98
N GLU A 289 18.15 -14.54 19.31
CA GLU A 289 19.40 -15.00 19.94
C GLU A 289 20.00 -13.99 20.95
N ASN A 290 19.48 -12.75 20.97
CA ASN A 290 19.87 -11.71 21.93
C ASN A 290 19.06 -11.84 23.24
N ARG A 291 19.54 -12.74 24.12
CA ARG A 291 19.27 -12.97 25.57
C ARG A 291 18.30 -12.04 26.35
N ASP A 292 17.03 -11.98 25.97
CA ASP A 292 15.97 -11.62 26.93
C ASP A 292 14.67 -12.38 26.64
N ILE A 293 14.21 -13.17 27.60
CA ILE A 293 13.09 -14.14 27.46
C ILE A 293 11.75 -13.39 27.38
N HIS A 294 11.72 -12.12 27.80
CA HIS A 294 10.52 -11.29 27.84
C HIS A 294 10.38 -10.33 26.66
N GLN A 295 11.35 -10.29 25.74
CA GLN A 295 11.32 -9.37 24.61
C GLN A 295 10.59 -10.01 23.41
N VAL A 296 9.68 -9.25 22.79
CA VAL A 296 9.01 -9.67 21.55
C VAL A 296 9.99 -9.50 20.38
N PHE A 297 10.25 -10.59 19.67
CA PHE A 297 11.06 -10.61 18.46
C PHE A 297 10.19 -10.86 17.23
N TYR A 298 10.65 -10.33 16.10
CA TYR A 298 9.93 -10.39 14.83
C TYR A 298 10.69 -11.20 13.78
N ASP A 299 11.69 -11.98 14.16
CA ASP A 299 12.59 -12.74 13.29
C ASP A 299 12.04 -14.11 12.86
N LYS A 300 10.76 -14.39 13.14
CA LYS A 300 10.02 -15.59 12.73
C LYS A 300 8.62 -15.23 12.24
N PRO A 301 8.04 -16.00 11.29
CA PRO A 301 6.67 -15.77 10.86
C PRO A 301 5.70 -15.87 12.04
N SER A 302 4.94 -14.81 12.27
CA SER A 302 3.99 -14.69 13.38
C SER A 302 3.07 -13.50 13.13
N THR A 303 1.91 -13.47 13.79
CA THR A 303 0.99 -12.31 13.75
C THR A 303 1.69 -11.03 14.21
N ASN A 304 2.59 -11.12 15.20
CA ASN A 304 3.39 -10.00 15.66
C ASN A 304 4.35 -9.48 14.57
N ARG A 305 5.00 -10.38 13.81
CA ARG A 305 5.83 -9.99 12.67
C ARG A 305 5.00 -9.30 11.60
N LEU A 306 3.84 -9.85 11.24
CA LEU A 306 2.95 -9.25 10.25
C LEU A 306 2.52 -7.84 10.69
N ARG A 307 2.09 -7.66 11.94
CA ARG A 307 1.78 -6.34 12.51
C ARG A 307 2.97 -5.38 12.42
N GLN A 308 4.18 -5.85 12.73
CA GLN A 308 5.38 -5.02 12.66
C GLN A 308 5.76 -4.63 11.22
N LEU A 309 5.51 -5.49 10.23
CA LEU A 309 5.66 -5.15 8.79
C LEU A 309 4.68 -4.04 8.39
N LEU A 310 3.40 -4.20 8.75
CA LEU A 310 2.35 -3.22 8.46
C LEU A 310 2.60 -1.87 9.17
N LEU A 311 3.07 -1.88 10.42
CA LEU A 311 3.50 -0.69 11.13
C LEU A 311 4.66 0.00 10.43
N THR A 312 5.67 -0.75 9.99
CA THR A 312 6.82 -0.18 9.26
C THR A 312 6.37 0.53 7.99
N TYR A 313 5.45 -0.09 7.24
CA TYR A 313 4.80 0.50 6.07
C TYR A 313 4.06 1.80 6.42
N GLN A 314 3.18 1.77 7.43
CA GLN A 314 2.42 2.94 7.86
C GLN A 314 3.34 4.11 8.26
N THR A 315 4.38 3.86 9.06
CA THR A 315 5.35 4.88 9.47
C THR A 315 6.11 5.46 8.27
N ALA A 316 6.41 4.65 7.25
CA ALA A 316 7.09 5.12 6.04
C ALA A 316 6.22 6.06 5.20
N MET A 317 4.90 5.88 5.19
CA MET A 317 3.95 6.76 4.50
C MET A 317 3.60 8.01 5.30
N GLU A 318 3.53 7.90 6.63
CA GLU A 318 3.20 9.00 7.53
C GLU A 318 4.22 10.14 7.49
N LEU A 319 5.52 9.81 7.48
CA LEU A 319 6.57 10.82 7.55
C LEU A 319 6.55 11.81 6.36
N PRO A 320 6.50 11.37 5.09
CA PRO A 320 6.31 12.28 3.95
C PRO A 320 5.06 13.16 4.09
N ALA A 321 3.93 12.60 4.52
CA ALA A 321 2.69 13.36 4.62
C ALA A 321 2.74 14.43 5.71
N PHE A 322 3.28 14.12 6.89
CA PHE A 322 3.48 15.12 7.95
C PHE A 322 4.48 16.20 7.51
N THR A 323 5.49 15.83 6.72
CA THR A 323 6.44 16.79 6.15
C THR A 323 5.74 17.76 5.18
N MET A 324 4.89 17.25 4.29
CA MET A 324 4.13 18.09 3.36
C MET A 324 3.19 19.04 4.11
N LEU A 325 2.45 18.55 5.12
CA LEU A 325 1.55 19.40 5.90
C LEU A 325 2.29 20.46 6.74
N ALA A 326 3.45 20.12 7.30
CA ALA A 326 4.32 21.09 7.96
C ALA A 326 4.79 22.19 6.99
N GLN A 327 5.17 21.81 5.77
CA GLN A 327 5.57 22.77 4.74
C GLN A 327 4.40 23.66 4.29
N LEU A 328 3.19 23.09 4.15
CA LEU A 328 1.97 23.88 3.90
C LEU A 328 1.70 24.87 5.04
N PHE A 329 1.94 24.47 6.29
CA PHE A 329 1.76 25.38 7.43
C PHE A 329 2.74 26.55 7.37
N ASP A 330 4.02 26.31 7.07
CA ASP A 330 5.01 27.37 6.87
C ASP A 330 4.60 28.34 5.76
N LEU A 331 4.10 27.83 4.62
CA LEU A 331 3.58 28.66 3.52
C LEU A 331 2.40 29.54 3.98
N LEU A 332 1.44 28.96 4.70
CA LEU A 332 0.28 29.69 5.23
C LEU A 332 0.70 30.80 6.21
N ILE A 333 1.71 30.55 7.03
CA ILE A 333 2.27 31.55 7.95
C ILE A 333 2.96 32.67 7.15
N GLN A 334 3.83 32.31 6.20
CA GLN A 334 4.60 33.26 5.40
C GLN A 334 3.71 34.18 4.56
N THR A 335 2.60 33.65 4.06
CA THR A 335 1.64 34.39 3.22
C THR A 335 0.54 35.07 4.03
N GLU A 336 0.48 34.86 5.35
CA GLU A 336 -0.63 35.31 6.21
C GLU A 336 -2.01 34.86 5.66
N SER A 337 -2.11 33.63 5.14
CA SER A 337 -3.30 33.08 4.48
C SER A 337 -3.78 33.84 3.23
N LYS A 338 -2.94 34.68 2.61
CA LYS A 338 -3.27 35.41 1.36
C LYS A 338 -3.08 34.55 0.10
N ILE A 339 -3.25 33.24 0.24
CA ILE A 339 -3.17 32.26 -0.85
C ILE A 339 -4.55 31.70 -1.15
N GLN A 340 -4.78 31.27 -2.39
CA GLN A 340 -6.06 30.69 -2.78
C GLN A 340 -6.07 29.19 -2.49
N ILE A 341 -6.93 28.76 -1.57
CA ILE A 341 -7.19 27.34 -1.33
C ILE A 341 -8.60 27.02 -1.83
N HIS A 342 -8.71 26.13 -2.80
CA HIS A 342 -9.99 25.71 -3.35
C HIS A 342 -10.74 24.78 -2.39
N LYS A 343 -12.07 24.73 -2.51
CA LYS A 343 -12.94 23.91 -1.66
C LYS A 343 -12.50 22.44 -1.58
N GLY A 344 -12.12 21.83 -2.71
CA GLY A 344 -11.65 20.43 -2.74
C GLY A 344 -10.32 20.21 -2.01
N GLN A 345 -9.42 21.21 -2.04
CA GLN A 345 -8.15 21.15 -1.30
C GLN A 345 -8.41 21.25 0.21
N TYR A 346 -9.30 22.15 0.63
CA TYR A 346 -9.72 22.28 2.03
C TYR A 346 -10.43 21.01 2.54
N GLU A 347 -11.29 20.38 1.72
CA GLU A 347 -11.93 19.10 2.04
C GLU A 347 -10.90 17.98 2.21
N THR A 348 -9.84 17.96 1.40
CA THR A 348 -8.73 16.99 1.51
C THR A 348 -7.97 17.16 2.82
N VAL A 349 -7.65 18.40 3.21
CA VAL A 349 -7.04 18.69 4.53
C VAL A 349 -7.95 18.21 5.66
N ASN A 350 -9.24 18.53 5.61
CA ASN A 350 -10.17 18.10 6.67
C ASN A 350 -10.35 16.58 6.73
N ARG A 351 -10.30 15.88 5.59
CA ARG A 351 -10.31 14.41 5.56
C ARG A 351 -9.06 13.83 6.23
N PHE A 352 -7.89 14.42 5.97
CA PHE A 352 -6.66 14.05 6.66
C PHE A 352 -6.78 14.28 8.17
N LEU A 353 -7.26 15.45 8.57
CA LEU A 353 -7.36 15.82 9.99
C LEU A 353 -8.36 14.93 10.73
N SER A 354 -9.53 14.66 10.17
CA SER A 354 -10.58 13.89 10.84
C SER A 354 -10.40 12.38 10.78
N LYS A 355 -9.66 11.86 9.78
CA LYS A 355 -9.52 10.41 9.49
C LYS A 355 -10.81 9.63 9.70
N PRO A 356 -11.84 9.82 8.85
CA PRO A 356 -13.13 9.20 9.07
C PRO A 356 -12.99 7.66 9.14
N ASN A 357 -13.79 7.04 10.01
CA ASN A 357 -13.79 5.59 10.24
C ASN A 357 -13.82 4.83 8.89
N LYS A 358 -12.90 3.86 8.73
CA LYS A 358 -12.68 3.02 7.52
C LYS A 358 -11.89 3.66 6.36
N SER A 359 -11.35 4.87 6.51
CA SER A 359 -10.49 5.44 5.46
C SER A 359 -9.20 4.63 5.29
N SER A 360 -8.90 4.26 4.05
CA SER A 360 -7.60 3.69 3.68
C SER A 360 -6.49 4.73 3.85
N LEU A 361 -5.28 4.27 4.18
CA LEU A 361 -4.10 5.12 4.12
C LEU A 361 -3.90 5.71 2.70
N LEU A 362 -4.35 5.01 1.65
CA LEU A 362 -4.32 5.50 0.27
C LEU A 362 -5.16 6.79 0.16
N ASP A 363 -6.40 6.71 0.62
CA ASP A 363 -7.42 7.76 0.49
C ASP A 363 -7.09 9.02 1.28
N ILE A 364 -6.21 8.88 2.27
CA ILE A 364 -5.76 9.97 3.13
C ILE A 364 -4.43 10.53 2.62
N TYR A 365 -3.39 9.70 2.58
CA TYR A 365 -2.03 10.20 2.39
C TYR A 365 -1.74 10.61 0.96
N PHE A 366 -2.12 9.80 -0.04
CA PHE A 366 -1.76 10.09 -1.43
C PHE A 366 -2.46 11.35 -1.96
N PRO A 367 -3.78 11.55 -1.75
CA PRO A 367 -4.44 12.82 -2.07
C PRO A 367 -3.83 14.01 -1.31
N THR A 368 -3.38 13.80 -0.07
CA THR A 368 -2.71 14.88 0.69
C THR A 368 -1.37 15.26 0.06
N LEU A 369 -0.56 14.28 -0.35
CA LEU A 369 0.72 14.53 -1.03
C LEU A 369 0.50 15.30 -2.34
N GLN A 370 -0.46 14.85 -3.16
CA GLN A 370 -0.85 15.52 -4.42
C GLN A 370 -1.31 16.95 -4.18
N MET A 371 -2.31 17.13 -3.32
CA MET A 371 -2.92 18.42 -3.04
C MET A 371 -1.90 19.44 -2.51
N VAL A 372 -1.06 19.04 -1.55
CA VAL A 372 -0.03 19.96 -1.02
C VAL A 372 1.03 20.25 -2.09
N GLY A 373 1.40 19.26 -2.90
CA GLY A 373 2.33 19.45 -4.00
C GLY A 373 1.84 20.50 -5.00
N GLU A 374 0.58 20.39 -5.41
CA GLU A 374 -0.09 21.36 -6.30
C GLU A 374 -0.11 22.77 -5.71
N ILE A 375 -0.46 22.93 -4.42
CA ILE A 375 -0.50 24.25 -3.76
C ILE A 375 0.90 24.88 -3.73
N LEU A 376 1.92 24.10 -3.39
CA LEU A 376 3.30 24.60 -3.32
C LEU A 376 3.80 25.00 -4.71
N GLU A 377 3.53 24.19 -5.74
CA GLU A 377 3.89 24.48 -7.13
C GLU A 377 3.19 25.76 -7.65
N GLN A 378 1.89 25.94 -7.36
CA GLN A 378 1.13 27.13 -7.72
C GLN A 378 1.69 28.43 -7.13
N HIS A 379 2.53 28.34 -6.11
CA HIS A 379 3.12 29.49 -5.41
C HIS A 379 4.64 29.53 -5.53
N ASP A 380 5.20 28.85 -6.53
CA ASP A 380 6.64 28.83 -6.82
C ASP A 380 7.50 28.35 -5.62
N MET A 381 6.91 27.53 -4.75
CA MET A 381 7.57 26.99 -3.56
C MET A 381 8.10 25.58 -3.85
N PRO A 382 9.42 25.35 -3.82
CA PRO A 382 9.97 24.02 -4.04
C PRO A 382 9.61 23.09 -2.87
N LEU A 383 9.32 21.83 -3.17
CA LEU A 383 9.11 20.81 -2.14
C LEU A 383 10.36 20.66 -1.26
N PHE A 384 10.16 20.58 0.05
CA PHE A 384 11.24 20.30 1.00
C PHE A 384 11.86 18.91 0.74
N ILE A 385 11.03 17.97 0.28
CA ILE A 385 11.46 16.69 -0.30
C ILE A 385 11.23 16.76 -1.81
N PRO A 386 12.21 17.22 -2.62
CA PRO A 386 12.04 17.37 -4.06
C PRO A 386 11.69 16.06 -4.77
N GLU A 387 12.18 14.94 -4.23
CA GLU A 387 11.95 13.60 -4.78
C GLU A 387 10.47 13.20 -4.75
N LEU A 388 9.63 13.86 -3.94
CA LEU A 388 8.18 13.63 -3.94
C LEU A 388 7.49 14.08 -5.21
N ALA A 389 8.00 15.09 -5.93
CA ALA A 389 7.37 15.57 -7.16
C ALA A 389 7.29 14.45 -8.22
N GLU A 390 8.40 13.74 -8.42
CA GLU A 390 8.47 12.59 -9.33
C GLU A 390 7.62 11.42 -8.82
N PHE A 391 7.70 11.12 -7.53
CA PHE A 391 6.92 10.05 -6.90
C PHE A 391 5.40 10.26 -7.02
N ILE A 392 4.94 11.50 -6.92
CA ILE A 392 3.51 11.86 -7.05
C ILE A 392 3.05 11.74 -8.51
N LEU A 393 3.85 12.19 -9.48
CA LEU A 393 3.52 12.14 -10.91
C LEU A 393 3.56 10.71 -11.46
N TYR A 394 4.61 9.96 -11.15
CA TYR A 394 4.89 8.64 -11.72
C TYR A 394 4.50 7.56 -10.75
N ASN A 395 3.19 7.39 -10.60
CA ASN A 395 2.64 6.35 -9.76
C ASN A 395 2.84 4.97 -10.42
N GLN A 396 3.92 4.28 -10.06
CA GLN A 396 4.25 2.99 -10.67
C GLN A 396 3.25 1.90 -10.25
N ALA A 397 2.83 1.07 -11.20
CA ALA A 397 1.80 0.05 -10.97
C ALA A 397 2.19 -0.93 -9.86
N ASP A 398 3.48 -1.26 -9.75
CA ASP A 398 4.01 -2.13 -8.70
C ASP A 398 3.94 -1.51 -7.29
N PHE A 399 4.14 -0.18 -7.18
CA PHE A 399 3.94 0.55 -5.94
C PHE A 399 2.47 0.52 -5.51
N GLN A 400 1.55 0.82 -6.44
CA GLN A 400 0.11 0.79 -6.15
C GLN A 400 -0.36 -0.60 -5.74
N ASP A 401 0.03 -1.63 -6.47
CA ASP A 401 -0.34 -3.01 -6.13
C ASP A 401 0.21 -3.42 -4.75
N ALA A 402 1.46 -3.06 -4.44
CA ALA A 402 2.06 -3.33 -3.13
C ALA A 402 1.36 -2.56 -1.99
N PHE A 403 1.03 -1.29 -2.23
CA PHE A 403 0.31 -0.45 -1.29
C PHE A 403 -1.09 -1.00 -1.02
N GLU A 404 -1.88 -1.23 -2.06
CA GLU A 404 -3.24 -1.79 -1.95
C GLU A 404 -3.22 -3.14 -1.22
N GLY A 405 -2.25 -4.01 -1.54
CA GLY A 405 -2.08 -5.30 -0.88
C GLY A 405 -1.82 -5.19 0.62
N LEU A 406 -0.87 -4.34 1.02
CA LEU A 406 -0.58 -4.07 2.45
C LEU A 406 -1.77 -3.47 3.17
N GLU A 407 -2.54 -2.63 2.48
CA GLU A 407 -3.66 -1.94 3.09
C GLU A 407 -4.88 -2.84 3.28
N LYS A 408 -5.13 -3.76 2.34
CA LYS A 408 -6.08 -4.87 2.53
C LYS A 408 -5.67 -5.74 3.72
N MET A 409 -4.38 -6.03 3.88
CA MET A 409 -3.88 -6.78 5.04
C MET A 409 -4.10 -6.04 6.36
N ARG A 410 -3.93 -4.71 6.38
CA ARG A 410 -4.17 -3.87 7.57
C ARG A 410 -5.63 -3.86 8.02
N GLN A 411 -6.57 -3.98 7.08
CA GLN A 411 -8.01 -4.00 7.35
C GLN A 411 -8.54 -5.39 7.77
N ARG A 412 -7.75 -6.46 7.61
CA ARG A 412 -8.14 -7.82 7.96
C ARG A 412 -8.04 -8.05 9.46
N ASP A 413 -8.97 -8.84 10.02
CA ASP A 413 -8.79 -9.38 11.36
C ASP A 413 -7.67 -10.43 11.36
N LEU A 414 -6.53 -10.06 11.93
CA LEU A 414 -5.34 -10.90 11.97
C LEU A 414 -5.46 -12.07 12.98
N HIS A 415 -6.48 -12.08 13.84
CA HIS A 415 -6.71 -13.15 14.81
C HIS A 415 -7.32 -14.41 14.18
N GLU A 416 -7.90 -14.31 12.98
CA GLU A 416 -8.50 -15.44 12.26
C GLU A 416 -7.49 -16.26 11.44
N LEU A 417 -6.23 -15.84 11.37
CA LEU A 417 -5.21 -16.48 10.53
C LEU A 417 -4.67 -17.77 11.17
N ASP A 418 -4.64 -18.86 10.41
CA ASP A 418 -3.89 -20.05 10.82
C ASP A 418 -2.36 -19.86 10.67
N SER A 419 -1.58 -20.82 11.16
CA SER A 419 -0.10 -20.73 11.13
C SER A 419 0.48 -20.66 9.71
N LEU A 420 -0.16 -21.31 8.74
CA LEU A 420 0.29 -21.36 7.35
C LEU A 420 -0.05 -20.05 6.64
N GLU A 421 -1.28 -19.57 6.80
CA GLU A 421 -1.74 -18.28 6.30
C GLU A 421 -0.93 -17.13 6.89
N THR A 422 -0.59 -17.21 8.18
CA THR A 422 0.26 -16.22 8.85
C THR A 422 1.66 -16.17 8.22
N ALA A 423 2.26 -17.34 7.94
CA ALA A 423 3.58 -17.41 7.35
C ALA A 423 3.59 -16.86 5.92
N GLN A 424 2.57 -17.20 5.11
CA GLN A 424 2.38 -16.65 3.77
C GLN A 424 2.20 -15.13 3.80
N SER A 425 1.28 -14.64 4.64
CA SER A 425 1.02 -13.21 4.78
C SER A 425 2.27 -12.44 5.22
N CYS A 426 3.12 -13.02 6.07
CA CYS A 426 4.41 -12.40 6.42
C CYS A 426 5.35 -12.27 5.21
N GLY A 427 5.46 -13.30 4.38
CA GLY A 427 6.31 -13.27 3.19
C GLY A 427 5.81 -12.28 2.14
N GLU A 428 4.50 -12.28 1.90
CA GLU A 428 3.82 -11.34 0.98
C GLU A 428 3.97 -9.89 1.46
N ALA A 429 3.70 -9.63 2.74
CA ALA A 429 3.85 -8.30 3.34
C ALA A 429 5.32 -7.83 3.32
N GLU A 430 6.29 -8.73 3.51
CA GLU A 430 7.71 -8.38 3.40
C GLU A 430 8.09 -7.98 1.98
N ALA A 431 7.62 -8.71 0.97
CA ALA A 431 7.86 -8.39 -0.44
C ALA A 431 7.25 -7.03 -0.81
N MET A 432 6.01 -6.77 -0.40
CA MET A 432 5.34 -5.50 -0.64
C MET A 432 5.99 -4.34 0.12
N LEU A 433 6.39 -4.55 1.38
CA LEU A 433 7.11 -3.55 2.15
C LEU A 433 8.47 -3.21 1.51
N ALA A 434 9.19 -4.21 0.99
CA ALA A 434 10.43 -4.00 0.27
C ALA A 434 10.21 -3.15 -1.00
N CYS A 435 9.11 -3.39 -1.73
CA CYS A 435 8.70 -2.55 -2.87
C CYS A 435 8.43 -1.10 -2.45
N VAL A 436 7.58 -0.89 -1.43
CA VAL A 436 7.25 0.46 -0.93
C VAL A 436 8.50 1.21 -0.46
N LEU A 437 9.37 0.58 0.34
CA LEU A 437 10.60 1.20 0.82
C LEU A 437 11.63 1.46 -0.29
N ASN A 438 11.58 0.70 -1.39
CA ASN A 438 12.39 0.97 -2.57
C ASN A 438 11.95 2.27 -3.26
N HIS A 439 10.64 2.47 -3.43
CA HIS A 439 10.08 3.72 -3.97
C HIS A 439 10.31 4.92 -3.05
N LEU A 440 10.30 4.71 -1.73
CA LEU A 440 10.60 5.74 -0.73
C LEU A 440 12.09 5.84 -0.35
N SER A 441 12.99 5.27 -1.17
CA SER A 441 14.42 5.21 -0.86
C SER A 441 15.10 6.58 -0.78
N PHE A 442 14.53 7.61 -1.40
CA PHE A 442 14.95 9.00 -1.27
C PHE A 442 14.93 9.50 0.18
N LEU A 443 14.12 8.89 1.07
CA LEU A 443 14.12 9.23 2.50
C LEU A 443 15.48 9.00 3.16
N ALA A 444 16.38 8.23 2.55
CA ALA A 444 17.76 8.10 2.96
C ALA A 444 18.54 9.43 2.90
N ASN A 445 18.06 10.44 2.20
CA ASN A 445 18.63 11.80 2.21
C ASN A 445 18.28 12.60 3.47
N TYR A 446 17.45 12.09 4.39
CA TYR A 446 16.91 12.88 5.48
C TYR A 446 17.29 12.34 6.87
N SER A 447 17.35 13.22 7.87
CA SER A 447 17.65 12.90 9.26
C SER A 447 16.74 13.69 10.18
N MET A 448 16.34 13.08 11.30
CA MET A 448 15.53 13.78 12.30
C MET A 448 16.38 14.25 13.47
N PHE A 449 16.06 15.44 13.96
CA PHE A 449 16.70 16.08 15.10
C PHE A 449 15.65 16.61 16.06
N TYR A 450 16.05 16.74 17.32
CA TYR A 450 15.27 17.43 18.33
C TYR A 450 16.09 18.57 18.91
N VAL A 451 15.54 19.77 18.94
CA VAL A 451 16.18 20.95 19.55
C VAL A 451 15.64 21.10 20.97
N ARG A 452 16.46 20.78 21.98
CA ARG A 452 16.02 20.82 23.38
C ARG A 452 15.83 22.23 23.89
N ASN A 453 16.87 23.04 23.76
CA ASN A 453 16.90 24.39 24.29
C ASN A 453 17.89 25.24 23.51
N ILE A 454 17.72 26.54 23.61
CA ILE A 454 18.51 27.54 22.89
C ILE A 454 18.87 28.64 23.87
N SER A 455 20.16 28.91 23.98
CA SER A 455 20.69 29.98 24.82
C SER A 455 21.26 31.08 23.93
N VAL A 456 20.93 32.33 24.24
CA VAL A 456 21.52 33.48 23.54
C VAL A 456 22.93 33.72 24.11
N LEU A 457 23.94 33.60 23.25
CA LEU A 457 25.32 33.99 23.54
C LEU A 457 25.50 35.45 23.13
N TYR A 458 25.20 36.35 24.07
CA TYR A 458 25.38 37.78 23.90
C TYR A 458 26.48 38.31 24.81
N ASN A 459 27.62 38.66 24.22
CA ASN A 459 28.67 39.41 24.88
C ASN A 459 28.61 40.88 24.43
N ARG A 460 28.99 41.84 25.28
CA ARG A 460 28.92 43.31 25.01
C ARG A 460 29.48 43.75 23.66
N HIS A 461 30.38 42.98 23.05
CA HIS A 461 31.01 43.26 21.76
C HIS A 461 30.70 42.23 20.66
N ALA A 462 29.85 41.23 20.93
CA ALA A 462 29.45 40.23 19.94
C ALA A 462 28.30 40.77 19.09
N ASN A 463 28.61 41.14 17.84
CA ASN A 463 27.64 41.52 16.83
C ASN A 463 27.95 40.77 15.52
N PRO A 464 27.03 39.94 14.99
CA PRO A 464 25.70 39.61 15.54
C PRO A 464 25.75 38.74 16.81
N ALA A 465 24.63 38.70 17.54
CA ALA A 465 24.44 37.74 18.63
C ALA A 465 24.51 36.30 18.08
N LYS A 466 25.06 35.37 18.89
CA LYS A 466 25.09 33.95 18.52
C LYS A 466 24.13 33.17 19.41
N TYR A 467 23.71 32.00 18.93
CA TYR A 467 22.75 31.14 19.61
C TYR A 467 23.36 29.76 19.83
N LEU A 468 23.42 29.33 21.08
CA LEU A 468 23.84 27.98 21.46
C LEU A 468 22.62 27.07 21.49
N HIS A 469 22.54 26.14 20.55
CA HIS A 469 21.48 25.16 20.44
C HIS A 469 21.94 23.83 21.02
N ASN A 470 21.16 23.27 21.95
CA ASN A 470 21.34 21.89 22.37
C ASN A 470 20.50 20.98 21.47
N ILE A 471 21.15 20.20 20.60
CA ILE A 471 20.48 19.45 19.54
C ILE A 471 20.79 17.96 19.67
N SER A 472 19.74 17.13 19.66
CA SER A 472 19.85 15.68 19.66
C SER A 472 19.56 15.12 18.28
N LYS A 473 20.55 14.48 17.64
CA LYS A 473 20.28 13.68 16.44
C LYS A 473 19.52 12.41 16.81
N LEU A 474 18.30 12.29 16.30
CA LEU A 474 17.46 11.14 16.56
C LEU A 474 17.87 9.98 15.65
N THR A 475 18.14 8.84 16.25
CA THR A 475 18.51 7.60 15.55
C THR A 475 17.90 6.41 16.29
N PHE A 476 17.90 5.22 15.70
CA PHE A 476 17.46 4.03 16.42
C PHE A 476 18.19 3.78 17.76
N ARG A 477 19.44 4.27 17.92
CA ARG A 477 20.22 4.16 19.17
C ARG A 477 20.05 5.35 20.10
N ASN A 478 19.57 6.47 19.61
CA ASN A 478 19.37 7.71 20.35
C ASN A 478 17.92 8.20 20.20
N ARG A 479 16.96 7.26 20.24
CA ARG A 479 15.54 7.55 20.02
C ARG A 479 14.92 8.39 21.13
N GLU A 480 15.45 8.27 22.35
CA GLU A 480 15.11 9.12 23.50
C GLU A 480 15.90 10.44 23.49
N GLY A 481 16.71 10.69 22.46
CA GLY A 481 17.49 11.92 22.30
C GLY A 481 18.50 12.22 23.40
N ILE A 482 18.85 11.28 24.28
CA ILE A 482 19.73 11.48 25.45
C ILE A 482 21.09 12.06 25.06
N ALA A 483 21.68 11.57 23.97
CA ALA A 483 22.90 12.17 23.43
C ALA A 483 22.52 13.45 22.66
N SER A 484 23.08 14.57 23.08
CA SER A 484 22.97 15.87 22.40
C SER A 484 24.34 16.48 22.16
N ASP A 485 24.41 17.30 21.13
CA ASP A 485 25.55 18.12 20.78
C ASP A 485 25.15 19.59 20.85
N ASP A 486 26.05 20.43 21.35
CA ASP A 486 25.84 21.87 21.36
C ASP A 486 26.35 22.47 20.04
N LYS A 487 25.47 23.18 19.31
CA LYS A 487 25.81 23.89 18.07
C LYS A 487 25.62 25.39 18.25
N THR A 488 26.67 26.15 18.00
CA THR A 488 26.60 27.62 17.98
C THR A 488 26.30 28.10 16.56
N LEU A 489 25.21 28.84 16.38
CA LEU A 489 24.73 29.35 15.09
C LEU A 489 24.44 30.85 15.18
N GLU A 490 24.39 31.53 14.04
CA GLU A 490 24.05 32.97 13.96
C GLU A 490 22.54 33.23 13.87
N HIS A 491 21.76 32.21 13.51
CA HIS A 491 20.29 32.21 13.55
C HIS A 491 19.79 31.29 14.67
N PHE A 492 18.53 31.47 15.10
CA PHE A 492 17.91 30.62 16.12
C PHE A 492 16.88 29.67 15.50
N PHE A 493 16.78 28.45 16.03
CA PHE A 493 15.66 27.55 15.76
C PHE A 493 14.53 27.79 16.77
N PRO A 494 13.30 27.33 16.52
CA PRO A 494 12.32 27.28 17.60
C PRO A 494 12.78 26.23 18.64
N ARG A 495 12.65 26.57 19.93
CA ARG A 495 12.93 25.63 21.03
C ARG A 495 11.95 24.45 20.99
N GLU A 496 12.34 23.31 21.56
CA GLU A 496 11.46 22.15 21.78
C GLU A 496 10.83 21.63 20.49
N SER A 497 11.61 21.68 19.41
CA SER A 497 11.13 21.41 18.06
C SER A 497 11.71 20.13 17.49
N VAL A 498 10.86 19.40 16.78
CA VAL A 498 11.23 18.20 16.03
C VAL A 498 11.49 18.61 14.59
N LEU A 499 12.73 18.44 14.14
CA LEU A 499 13.17 18.92 12.83
C LEU A 499 13.47 17.74 11.90
N LEU A 500 13.09 17.87 10.63
CA LEU A 500 13.57 17.03 9.54
C LEU A 500 14.64 17.81 8.77
N GLU A 501 15.86 17.29 8.70
CA GLU A 501 16.98 17.87 7.97
C GLU A 501 17.22 17.08 6.68
N ARG A 502 17.45 17.77 5.57
CA ARG A 502 18.05 17.17 4.37
C ARG A 502 19.57 17.10 4.55
N LYS A 503 20.13 15.89 4.59
CA LYS A 503 21.57 15.63 4.79
C LYS A 503 22.38 16.40 3.76
N GLN A 504 23.30 17.23 4.22
CA GLN A 504 24.27 17.92 3.37
C GLN A 504 25.71 17.52 3.74
N LYS A 505 26.68 17.98 2.94
CA LYS A 505 28.11 17.84 3.29
C LYS A 505 28.54 18.76 4.44
N SER A 506 27.79 19.83 4.66
CA SER A 506 28.01 20.76 5.77
C SER A 506 27.48 20.17 7.08
N ASP A 507 28.17 20.41 8.19
CA ASP A 507 27.72 20.04 9.54
C ASP A 507 26.72 21.06 10.12
N ILE A 508 26.39 22.11 9.35
CA ILE A 508 25.47 23.18 9.76
C ILE A 508 24.02 22.77 9.41
N LEU A 509 23.12 22.89 10.39
CA LEU A 509 21.70 22.53 10.29
C LEU A 509 20.91 23.66 9.59
N ASP A 510 21.22 23.93 8.33
CA ASP A 510 20.65 25.09 7.61
C ASP A 510 19.49 24.73 6.66
N ASN A 511 19.29 23.44 6.38
CA ASN A 511 18.24 22.96 5.49
C ASN A 511 17.34 21.96 6.22
N TYR A 512 16.42 22.52 6.98
CA TYR A 512 15.50 21.76 7.83
C TYR A 512 14.07 22.25 7.67
N LEU A 513 13.13 21.41 8.10
CA LEU A 513 11.73 21.74 8.27
C LEU A 513 11.30 21.41 9.71
N ASN A 514 10.55 22.31 10.35
CA ASN A 514 9.95 22.02 11.65
C ASN A 514 8.67 21.20 11.44
N LEU A 515 8.58 20.02 12.06
CA LEU A 515 7.44 19.11 11.87
C LEU A 515 6.27 19.39 12.83
N ALA A 516 6.43 20.32 13.78
CA ALA A 516 5.34 20.72 14.64
C ALA A 516 4.24 21.45 13.83
N PRO A 517 2.95 21.25 14.14
CA PRO A 517 2.44 20.46 15.26
C PRO A 517 2.14 19.00 14.90
N PHE A 518 2.50 18.52 13.70
CA PHE A 518 2.18 17.17 13.24
C PHE A 518 3.07 16.09 13.85
N VAL A 519 4.30 16.43 14.22
CA VAL A 519 5.19 15.59 15.03
C VAL A 519 5.70 16.41 16.20
N ILE A 520 5.55 15.86 17.40
CA ILE A 520 5.77 16.55 18.65
C ILE A 520 6.56 15.69 19.65
N ASP A 521 7.18 16.31 20.64
CA ASP A 521 7.73 15.64 21.81
C ASP A 521 6.86 15.90 23.04
N GLU A 522 6.21 14.87 23.60
CA GLU A 522 5.41 15.03 24.83
C GLU A 522 6.25 15.56 26.01
N ASN A 523 7.54 15.18 26.06
CA ASN A 523 8.39 15.53 27.19
C ASN A 523 9.05 16.91 27.04
N ALA A 524 9.02 17.51 25.84
CA ALA A 524 9.29 18.95 25.68
C ALA A 524 8.43 19.77 26.67
N TYR A 525 7.28 19.22 27.05
CA TYR A 525 6.26 19.89 27.84
C TYR A 525 6.43 19.74 29.34
N LEU A 526 7.42 18.95 29.77
CA LEU A 526 7.64 18.59 31.15
C LEU A 526 9.05 19.06 31.56
N SER A 527 9.11 20.10 32.40
CA SER A 527 10.32 20.83 32.82
C SER A 527 11.44 20.01 33.51
N LYS A 528 11.29 18.67 33.60
CA LYS A 528 12.21 17.76 34.31
C LYS A 528 12.53 16.46 33.55
N LYS A 529 12.18 16.33 32.28
CA LYS A 529 12.45 15.10 31.52
C LYS A 529 13.51 15.31 30.44
N ASP A 530 14.66 14.66 30.62
CA ASP A 530 15.78 14.68 29.67
C ASP A 530 15.65 13.69 28.51
N ARG A 531 14.46 13.13 28.29
CA ARG A 531 14.22 12.12 27.25
C ARG A 531 13.13 12.59 26.32
N VAL A 532 13.37 12.47 25.03
CA VAL A 532 12.38 12.75 23.99
C VAL A 532 11.36 11.60 23.96
N LYS A 533 10.07 11.95 23.97
CA LYS A 533 8.93 11.04 23.80
C LYS A 533 8.07 11.52 22.63
N LEU A 534 8.47 11.08 21.44
CA LEU A 534 7.87 11.52 20.19
C LEU A 534 6.47 10.95 19.96
N HIS A 535 5.55 11.83 19.55
CA HIS A 535 4.24 11.47 19.04
C HIS A 535 4.00 12.11 17.68
N CYS A 536 3.22 11.44 16.84
CA CYS A 536 2.71 12.00 15.60
C CYS A 536 1.19 12.19 15.68
N PHE A 537 0.69 13.16 14.93
CA PHE A 537 -0.73 13.47 14.86
C PHE A 537 -1.48 12.26 14.30
N ASP A 538 -2.54 11.87 15.00
CA ASP A 538 -3.42 10.80 14.56
C ASP A 538 -4.70 11.36 13.93
N HIS A 539 -5.56 12.01 14.70
CA HIS A 539 -6.79 12.60 14.17
C HIS A 539 -7.31 13.74 15.06
N PHE A 540 -8.28 14.50 14.54
CA PHE A 540 -9.02 15.53 15.22
C PHE A 540 -10.48 15.09 15.35
N GLU A 541 -10.97 14.99 16.58
CA GLU A 541 -12.36 14.69 16.88
C GLU A 541 -13.14 16.01 17.06
N SER A 542 -14.13 16.26 16.20
CA SER A 542 -14.91 17.50 16.20
C SER A 542 -15.91 17.61 17.36
N SER A 543 -16.45 16.49 17.85
CA SER A 543 -17.41 16.45 18.96
C SER A 543 -16.76 16.86 20.28
N GLY A 544 -15.59 16.32 20.57
CA GLY A 544 -14.76 16.66 21.73
C GLY A 544 -13.78 17.80 21.49
N LYS A 545 -13.71 18.32 20.25
CA LYS A 545 -12.70 19.28 19.80
C LYS A 545 -11.31 18.91 20.29
N THR A 546 -10.91 17.67 20.05
CA THR A 546 -9.71 17.06 20.64
C THR A 546 -8.76 16.64 19.54
N TYR A 547 -7.51 17.06 19.66
CA TYR A 547 -6.38 16.57 18.86
C TYR A 547 -5.82 15.32 19.51
N THR A 548 -5.78 14.22 18.77
CA THR A 548 -5.24 12.95 19.24
C THR A 548 -3.91 12.65 18.56
N TYR A 549 -2.95 12.23 19.35
CA TYR A 549 -1.61 11.89 18.94
C TYR A 549 -1.28 10.45 19.37
N LYS A 550 -0.50 9.75 18.55
CA LYS A 550 -0.02 8.40 18.84
C LYS A 550 1.49 8.38 18.96
N HIS A 551 2.00 7.45 19.77
CA HIS A 551 3.43 7.33 19.97
C HIS A 551 4.12 6.84 18.69
N ILE A 552 5.17 7.54 18.24
CA ILE A 552 5.75 7.32 16.89
C ILE A 552 6.40 5.94 16.74
N TYR A 553 6.77 5.30 17.85
CA TYR A 553 7.41 3.98 17.86
C TYR A 553 6.48 2.85 18.32
N ASP A 554 5.28 3.15 18.81
CA ASP A 554 4.40 2.18 19.46
C ASP A 554 2.92 2.51 19.17
N LEU A 555 2.29 1.72 18.30
CA LEU A 555 0.88 1.91 17.93
C LEU A 555 -0.09 1.54 19.05
N ASP A 556 0.29 0.56 19.88
CA ASP A 556 -0.53 0.12 21.01
C ASP A 556 -0.28 1.01 22.25
N GLY A 557 0.59 2.02 22.09
CA GLY A 557 0.85 3.03 23.10
C GLY A 557 -0.40 3.84 23.41
N GLN A 558 -0.49 4.30 24.66
CA GLN A 558 -1.58 5.18 25.08
C GLN A 558 -1.63 6.43 24.19
N LEU A 559 -2.80 6.71 23.62
CA LEU A 559 -3.04 7.91 22.85
C LEU A 559 -2.94 9.15 23.75
N LEU A 560 -2.29 10.19 23.23
CA LEU A 560 -2.19 11.49 23.85
C LEU A 560 -3.30 12.38 23.29
N SER A 561 -4.16 12.91 24.16
CA SER A 561 -5.26 13.80 23.80
C SER A 561 -4.98 15.23 24.24
N VAL A 562 -5.20 16.19 23.35
CA VAL A 562 -5.03 17.64 23.58
C VAL A 562 -6.32 18.34 23.16
N THR A 563 -7.06 18.91 24.10
CA THR A 563 -8.35 19.59 23.84
C THR A 563 -8.16 20.99 23.23
N GLU A 564 -9.08 21.43 22.38
CA GLU A 564 -9.05 22.76 21.71
C GLU A 564 -9.30 23.92 22.68
N PHE A 565 -9.96 23.66 23.81
CA PHE A 565 -10.25 24.64 24.86
C PHE A 565 -9.33 24.47 26.08
N GLU A 566 -9.16 25.55 26.84
CA GLU A 566 -8.59 25.50 28.19
C GLU A 566 -9.51 24.70 29.12
N LEU A 567 -8.94 23.68 29.77
CA LEU A 567 -9.54 23.15 31.00
C LEU A 567 -9.27 24.13 32.13
N GLU A 568 -10.19 24.29 33.10
CA GLU A 568 -10.03 25.17 34.29
C GLU A 568 -8.82 24.80 35.19
N ARG A 569 -8.04 23.79 34.83
CA ARG A 569 -6.81 23.37 35.52
C ARG A 569 -5.60 24.02 34.84
N GLU A 570 -4.56 24.33 35.61
CA GLU A 570 -3.24 24.69 35.06
C GLU A 570 -2.74 23.57 34.13
N GLU A 571 -3.04 23.68 32.84
CA GLU A 571 -2.42 22.82 31.84
C GLU A 571 -0.93 23.15 31.78
N PRO A 572 -0.05 22.17 31.60
CA PRO A 572 1.35 22.46 31.32
C PRO A 572 1.42 23.41 30.11
N PHE A 573 2.10 24.55 30.24
CA PHE A 573 2.28 25.61 29.23
C PHE A 573 2.51 25.11 27.79
N ALA A 574 3.07 23.92 27.65
CA ALA A 574 3.42 23.39 26.35
C ALA A 574 2.38 22.42 25.73
N VAL A 575 1.40 21.91 26.50
CA VAL A 575 0.15 21.36 25.92
C VAL A 575 -0.63 22.48 25.25
N GLU A 576 -0.65 23.65 25.89
CA GLU A 576 -1.19 24.88 25.31
C GLU A 576 -0.44 25.28 24.02
N ALA A 577 0.89 25.21 23.99
CA ALA A 577 1.67 25.54 22.78
C ALA A 577 1.30 24.67 21.57
N VAL A 578 1.15 23.36 21.73
CA VAL A 578 0.70 22.45 20.65
C VAL A 578 -0.70 22.82 20.19
N ARG A 579 -1.62 23.01 21.14
CA ARG A 579 -2.99 23.44 20.87
C ARG A 579 -3.02 24.73 20.07
N LEU A 580 -2.26 25.74 20.48
CA LEU A 580 -2.18 27.03 19.80
C LEU A 580 -1.63 26.89 18.38
N GLN A 581 -0.58 26.09 18.17
CA GLN A 581 -0.04 25.85 16.82
C GLN A 581 -1.04 25.13 15.93
N PHE A 582 -1.71 24.08 16.42
CA PHE A 582 -2.70 23.33 15.62
C PHE A 582 -3.95 24.16 15.34
N ASN A 583 -4.44 24.92 16.33
CA ASN A 583 -5.52 25.89 16.14
C ASN A 583 -5.14 26.95 15.11
N LYS A 584 -3.89 27.43 15.15
CA LYS A 584 -3.39 28.41 14.17
C LYS A 584 -3.37 27.82 12.77
N PHE A 585 -2.86 26.60 12.58
CA PHE A 585 -2.89 25.91 11.29
C PHE A 585 -4.33 25.82 10.73
N ARG A 586 -5.28 25.33 11.55
CA ARG A 586 -6.69 25.20 11.14
C ARG A 586 -7.34 26.53 10.79
N THR A 587 -7.10 27.57 11.58
CA THR A 587 -7.60 28.93 11.29
C THR A 587 -7.01 29.48 10.00
N LEU A 588 -5.70 29.30 9.78
CA LEU A 588 -5.03 29.81 8.57
C LEU A 588 -5.53 29.10 7.31
N ILE A 589 -5.65 27.76 7.32
CA ILE A 589 -6.15 27.03 6.15
C ILE A 589 -7.63 27.33 5.87
N GLN A 590 -8.44 27.50 6.91
CA GLN A 590 -9.84 27.91 6.76
C GLN A 590 -9.94 29.34 6.18
N SER A 591 -9.10 30.26 6.64
CA SER A 591 -9.06 31.64 6.13
C SER A 591 -8.61 31.71 4.68
N ALA A 592 -7.70 30.83 4.24
CA ALA A 592 -7.24 30.77 2.85
C ALA A 592 -8.27 30.11 1.91
N ALA A 593 -9.22 29.35 2.48
CA ALA A 593 -10.29 28.68 1.75
C ALA A 593 -11.62 29.46 1.70
N SER A 594 -11.70 30.57 2.45
CA SER A 594 -12.85 31.47 2.52
C SER A 594 -12.65 32.64 1.56
#